data_AF-A0A2N2Y8Q8-F1
#
_entry.id   AF-A0A2N2Y8Q8-F1
#
_cell.length_a   1.000
_cell.length_b   1.000
_cell.length_c   1.000
_cell.angle_alpha   90.00
_cell.angle_beta   90.00
_cell.angle_gamma   90.00
#
_symmetry.space_group_name_H-M   'P 1'
#
loop_
_entity.id
_entity.type
_entity.pdbx_description
1 polymer ?
#
loop_
_entity_poly.entity_id
_entity_poly.type
_entity_poly.pdbx_seq_one_letter_code
_entity_poly.pdbx_strand_id
1 'polypeptide(L)'
;MFEKFKKISLLIVFILISCEKRNKEEILRDGLYEYSLKRGVGQGFIDNFIIEEIAFIEQPNQFDLVLKVNKNINKKILDTYTLGIHVYSKKINLSQRSFDVWDIKPKIENYNGNNFIIREFRQPVKEFDSIIFFLYDNDLYRGIIGNRIVIRNIKL
;
A
#
# COMPACT_ATOMS: atom_id res chain seq x y z
N MET A 1 56.01 -1.94 20.91
CA MET A 1 55.19 -1.10 20.00
C MET A 1 54.11 -1.93 19.28
N PHE A 2 53.35 -2.77 20.00
CA PHE A 2 52.40 -3.72 19.37
C PHE A 2 51.03 -3.86 20.07
N GLU A 3 50.78 -3.16 21.18
CA GLU A 3 49.50 -3.33 21.91
C GLU A 3 48.43 -2.27 21.59
N LYS A 4 48.80 -1.15 20.96
CA LYS A 4 47.83 -0.08 20.65
C LYS A 4 46.97 -0.35 19.40
N PHE A 5 47.33 -1.33 18.57
CA PHE A 5 46.59 -1.65 17.34
C PHE A 5 45.40 -2.60 17.57
N LYS A 6 45.30 -3.29 18.72
CA LYS A 6 44.21 -4.24 18.99
C LYS A 6 42.86 -3.58 19.29
N LYS A 7 42.85 -2.32 19.76
CA LYS A 7 41.61 -1.61 20.14
C LYS A 7 40.90 -0.92 18.97
N ILE A 8 41.60 -0.64 17.86
CA ILE A 8 40.99 0.01 16.68
C ILE A 8 40.21 -0.99 15.82
N SER A 9 40.59 -2.27 15.83
CA SER A 9 39.90 -3.33 15.08
C SER A 9 38.51 -3.69 15.61
N LEU A 10 38.16 -3.32 16.85
CA LEU A 10 36.85 -3.64 17.44
C LEU A 10 35.78 -2.59 17.14
N LEU A 11 36.18 -1.38 16.73
CA LEU A 11 35.25 -0.27 16.47
C LEU A 11 34.66 -0.29 15.05
N ILE A 12 35.32 -0.95 14.11
CA ILE A 12 34.89 -1.00 12.69
C ILE A 12 33.81 -2.07 12.45
N VAL A 13 33.66 -3.05 13.34
CA VAL A 13 32.68 -4.15 13.17
C VAL A 13 31.23 -3.67 13.35
N PHE A 14 30.98 -2.55 14.03
CA PHE A 14 29.62 -2.05 14.28
C PHE A 14 28.99 -1.24 13.13
N ILE A 15 29.75 -0.90 12.07
CA ILE A 15 29.25 -0.08 10.95
C ILE A 15 28.69 -0.96 9.81
N LEU A 16 28.83 -2.28 9.90
CA LEU A 16 28.21 -3.24 8.97
C LEU A 16 26.78 -3.62 9.40
N ILE A 17 26.01 -2.68 9.95
CA ILE A 17 24.55 -2.81 9.97
C ILE A 17 24.12 -2.63 8.52
N SER A 18 24.24 -3.74 7.78
CA SER A 18 23.74 -3.95 6.45
C SER A 18 22.32 -3.42 6.40
N CYS A 19 22.08 -2.46 5.51
CA CYS A 19 20.73 -1.98 5.20
C CYS A 19 20.02 -3.14 4.47
N GLU A 20 19.60 -4.16 5.21
CA GLU A 20 18.82 -5.26 4.67
C GLU A 20 17.46 -4.71 4.26
N LYS A 21 17.08 -4.96 3.01
CA LYS A 21 15.75 -4.62 2.51
C LYS A 21 14.74 -5.41 3.33
N ARG A 22 14.01 -4.72 4.21
CA ARG A 22 12.95 -5.30 5.04
C ARG A 22 11.97 -6.07 4.17
N ASN A 23 11.57 -7.25 4.62
CA ASN A 23 10.57 -8.03 3.91
C ASN A 23 9.16 -7.45 4.13
N LYS A 24 8.20 -7.84 3.28
CA LYS A 24 6.81 -7.35 3.33
C LYS A 24 6.19 -7.56 4.71
N GLU A 25 6.35 -8.73 5.29
CA GLU A 25 5.71 -9.08 6.56
C GLU A 25 6.19 -8.18 7.70
N GLU A 26 7.49 -7.91 7.79
CA GLU A 26 8.06 -6.97 8.75
C GLU A 26 7.52 -5.55 8.56
N ILE A 27 7.42 -5.09 7.30
CA ILE A 27 6.87 -3.77 6.98
C ILE A 27 5.41 -3.64 7.44
N LEU A 28 4.61 -4.69 7.23
CA LEU A 28 3.21 -4.73 7.63
C LEU A 28 3.02 -4.84 9.15
N ARG A 29 3.80 -5.68 9.83
CA ARG A 29 3.76 -5.83 11.30
C ARG A 29 4.12 -4.54 12.04
N ASP A 30 4.97 -3.71 11.45
CA ASP A 30 5.35 -2.37 11.93
C ASP A 30 4.34 -1.28 11.52
N GLY A 31 3.22 -1.65 10.88
CA GLY A 31 2.18 -0.69 10.55
C GLY A 31 2.60 0.35 9.52
N LEU A 32 3.57 0.01 8.65
CA LEU A 32 4.25 0.92 7.72
C LEU A 32 5.06 2.04 8.40
N TYR A 33 5.34 1.99 9.71
CA TYR A 33 5.92 3.14 10.43
C TYR A 33 7.23 3.66 9.81
N GLU A 34 8.20 2.78 9.54
CA GLU A 34 9.48 3.15 8.90
C GLU A 34 9.49 2.99 7.36
N TYR A 35 8.34 2.71 6.72
CA TYR A 35 8.34 2.46 5.28
C TYR A 35 8.40 3.77 4.48
N SER A 36 9.51 3.99 3.76
CA SER A 36 9.80 5.26 3.09
C SER A 36 8.87 5.59 1.92
N LEU A 37 8.31 4.58 1.25
CA LEU A 37 7.41 4.74 0.09
C LEU A 37 5.93 4.70 0.48
N LYS A 38 5.61 5.02 1.73
CA LYS A 38 4.23 5.22 2.16
C LYS A 38 3.75 6.64 1.93
N ARG A 39 2.44 6.83 1.93
CA ARG A 39 1.80 8.13 1.87
C ARG A 39 0.62 8.18 2.82
N GLY A 40 0.61 9.18 3.70
CA GLY A 40 -0.54 9.49 4.53
C GLY A 40 -1.73 9.93 3.66
N VAL A 41 -2.90 9.40 3.97
CA VAL A 41 -4.17 9.72 3.30
C VAL A 41 -5.14 10.33 4.31
N GLY A 42 -5.51 9.57 5.34
CA GLY A 42 -6.45 10.01 6.38
C GLY A 42 -7.84 10.35 5.87
N GLN A 43 -8.33 9.67 4.82
CA GLN A 43 -9.64 9.95 4.20
C GLN A 43 -10.57 8.75 4.29
N GLY A 44 -11.84 9.03 4.56
CA GLY A 44 -12.91 8.03 4.62
C GLY A 44 -13.76 7.98 3.35
N PHE A 45 -14.12 6.77 2.94
CA PHE A 45 -15.18 6.57 1.95
C PHE A 45 -16.55 6.88 2.54
N ILE A 46 -16.80 6.29 3.70
CA ILE A 46 -18.00 6.38 4.53
C ILE A 46 -17.58 6.28 6.00
N ASP A 47 -18.52 6.46 6.91
CA ASP A 47 -18.28 6.28 8.35
C ASP A 47 -17.67 4.90 8.62
N ASN A 48 -16.61 4.90 9.43
CA ASN A 48 -15.85 3.71 9.82
C ASN A 48 -15.15 2.94 8.69
N PHE A 49 -15.00 3.50 7.47
CA PHE A 49 -14.08 2.99 6.45
C PHE A 49 -13.13 4.07 5.96
N ILE A 50 -11.96 4.14 6.59
CA ILE A 50 -10.92 5.15 6.39
C ILE A 50 -9.65 4.47 5.88
N ILE A 51 -9.07 5.03 4.80
CA ILE A 51 -7.69 4.75 4.40
C ILE A 51 -6.80 5.72 5.15
N GLU A 52 -5.97 5.18 6.04
CA GLU A 52 -5.01 5.94 6.84
C GLU A 52 -3.75 6.23 6.02
N GLU A 53 -3.16 5.19 5.43
CA GLU A 53 -1.92 5.24 4.66
C GLU A 53 -2.01 4.32 3.43
N ILE A 54 -1.31 4.67 2.35
CA ILE A 54 -1.08 3.77 1.22
C ILE A 54 0.41 3.50 1.09
N ALA A 55 0.77 2.31 0.64
CA ALA A 55 2.13 1.97 0.26
C ALA A 55 2.13 1.05 -0.96
N PHE A 56 3.25 1.04 -1.68
CA PHE A 56 3.50 0.07 -2.75
C PHE A 56 4.73 -0.74 -2.38
N ILE A 57 4.55 -2.00 -2.03
CA ILE A 57 5.64 -2.86 -1.61
C ILE A 57 6.08 -3.71 -2.81
N GLU A 58 7.32 -3.52 -3.25
CA GLU A 58 7.92 -4.35 -4.29
C GLU A 58 8.12 -5.79 -3.78
N GLN A 59 7.69 -6.75 -4.58
CA GLN A 59 7.87 -8.19 -4.37
C GLN A 59 8.59 -8.79 -5.59
N PRO A 60 9.13 -10.02 -5.51
CA PRO A 60 9.67 -10.69 -6.68
C PRO A 60 8.64 -10.76 -7.81
N ASN A 61 8.91 -10.05 -8.92
CA ASN A 61 8.09 -9.97 -10.14
C ASN A 61 6.73 -9.25 -10.03
N GLN A 62 6.44 -8.56 -8.92
CA GLN A 62 5.17 -7.86 -8.74
C GLN A 62 5.27 -6.72 -7.72
N PHE A 63 4.20 -5.93 -7.61
CA PHE A 63 4.03 -4.95 -6.55
C PHE A 63 2.74 -5.22 -5.79
N ASP A 64 2.75 -4.91 -4.50
CA ASP A 64 1.56 -4.94 -3.66
C ASP A 64 1.12 -3.52 -3.35
N LEU A 65 -0.07 -3.15 -3.80
CA LEU A 65 -0.78 -1.98 -3.30
C LEU A 65 -1.33 -2.33 -1.91
N VAL A 66 -0.78 -1.68 -0.90
CA VAL A 66 -1.15 -1.86 0.51
C VAL A 66 -1.92 -0.64 0.97
N LEU A 67 -3.15 -0.85 1.43
CA LEU A 67 -4.00 0.17 2.03
C LEU A 67 -4.08 -0.12 3.53
N LYS A 68 -3.46 0.71 4.36
CA LYS A 68 -3.67 0.65 5.80
C LYS A 68 -4.98 1.34 6.14
N VAL A 69 -5.81 0.66 6.90
CA VAL A 69 -7.18 1.10 7.19
C VAL A 69 -7.45 1.11 8.70
N ASN A 70 -8.45 1.89 9.11
CA ASN A 70 -8.79 2.02 10.52
C ASN A 70 -9.13 0.66 11.16
N LYS A 71 -8.81 0.52 12.45
CA LYS A 71 -8.96 -0.75 13.20
C LYS A 71 -10.39 -1.27 13.24
N ASN A 72 -11.37 -0.37 13.31
CA ASN A 72 -12.76 -0.69 13.59
C ASN A 72 -13.65 -0.66 12.33
N ILE A 73 -13.16 -1.24 11.23
CA ILE A 73 -13.99 -1.40 10.03
C ILE A 73 -15.13 -2.37 10.32
N ASN A 74 -16.35 -1.95 9.95
CA ASN A 74 -17.53 -2.80 10.05
C ASN A 74 -17.46 -3.91 8.99
N LYS A 75 -17.50 -5.17 9.43
CA LYS A 75 -17.53 -6.34 8.53
C LYS A 75 -18.64 -6.26 7.48
N LYS A 76 -19.81 -5.74 7.84
CA LYS A 76 -20.93 -5.55 6.89
C LYS A 76 -20.54 -4.68 5.70
N ILE A 77 -19.73 -3.63 5.92
CA ILE A 77 -19.24 -2.76 4.85
C ILE A 77 -18.37 -3.57 3.87
N LEU A 78 -17.46 -4.40 4.39
CA LEU A 78 -16.58 -5.25 3.58
C LEU A 78 -17.36 -6.31 2.80
N ASP A 79 -18.40 -6.87 3.41
CA ASP A 79 -19.25 -7.90 2.79
C ASP A 79 -20.22 -7.30 1.76
N THR A 80 -20.65 -6.05 1.92
CA THR A 80 -21.59 -5.38 1.01
C THR A 80 -20.92 -4.69 -0.17
N TYR A 81 -19.77 -4.04 0.03
CA TYR A 81 -19.17 -3.19 -1.00
C TYR A 81 -17.94 -3.82 -1.66
N THR A 82 -17.68 -3.44 -2.91
CA THR A 82 -16.40 -3.63 -3.59
C THR A 82 -15.62 -2.33 -3.56
N LEU A 83 -14.32 -2.45 -3.38
CA LEU A 83 -13.39 -1.35 -3.49
C LEU A 83 -12.99 -1.20 -4.96
N GLY A 84 -13.55 -0.18 -5.61
CA GLY A 84 -13.16 0.25 -6.94
C GLY A 84 -11.81 0.95 -6.92
N ILE A 85 -10.94 0.60 -7.86
CA ILE A 85 -9.58 1.13 -7.98
C ILE A 85 -9.32 1.46 -9.44
N HIS A 86 -9.37 2.74 -9.79
CA HIS A 86 -9.02 3.21 -11.12
C HIS A 86 -7.62 3.78 -11.14
N VAL A 87 -6.76 3.24 -12.00
CA VAL A 87 -5.35 3.61 -12.11
C VAL A 87 -5.11 4.32 -13.43
N TYR A 88 -4.62 5.56 -13.35
CA TYR A 88 -4.29 6.39 -14.50
C TYR A 88 -2.77 6.49 -14.62
N SER A 89 -2.25 6.16 -15.80
CA SER A 89 -0.83 6.34 -16.13
C SER A 89 -0.66 6.60 -17.62
N LYS A 90 0.12 7.62 -17.96
CA LYS A 90 0.54 7.95 -19.34
C LYS A 90 1.26 6.82 -20.07
N LYS A 91 1.89 5.89 -19.34
CA LYS A 91 2.76 4.85 -19.91
C LYS A 91 2.09 3.49 -20.07
N ILE A 92 0.89 3.32 -19.53
CA ILE A 92 0.10 2.12 -19.76
C ILE A 92 -0.51 2.26 -21.15
N ASN A 93 -0.37 1.26 -22.01
CA ASN A 93 -1.00 1.23 -23.32
C ASN A 93 -2.49 0.93 -23.12
N LEU A 94 -3.24 1.96 -22.73
CA LEU A 94 -4.62 1.83 -22.32
C LEU A 94 -5.49 1.62 -23.58
N SER A 95 -5.95 0.40 -23.80
CA SER A 95 -6.90 0.09 -24.87
C SER A 95 -8.26 0.72 -24.55
N GLN A 96 -8.75 1.61 -25.43
CA GLN A 96 -10.07 2.29 -25.44
C GLN A 96 -10.50 3.08 -24.17
N ARG A 97 -9.96 2.82 -22.98
CA ARG A 97 -10.25 3.51 -21.72
C ARG A 97 -9.02 4.32 -21.29
N SER A 98 -9.20 5.36 -20.49
CA SER A 98 -8.09 6.20 -20.02
C SER A 98 -7.48 5.74 -18.68
N PHE A 99 -7.89 4.56 -18.18
CA PHE A 99 -7.47 3.99 -16.90
C PHE A 99 -7.59 2.47 -16.89
N ASP A 100 -6.79 1.84 -16.03
CA ASP A 100 -6.92 0.43 -15.66
C ASP A 100 -7.83 0.27 -14.45
N VAL A 101 -8.54 -0.86 -14.40
CA VAL A 101 -9.49 -1.21 -13.35
C VAL A 101 -8.90 -2.33 -12.50
N TRP A 102 -8.65 -2.05 -11.22
CA TRP A 102 -8.05 -2.98 -10.26
C TRP A 102 -9.01 -3.31 -9.11
N ASP A 103 -10.31 -3.27 -9.38
CA ASP A 103 -11.36 -3.47 -8.38
C ASP A 103 -11.16 -4.78 -7.59
N ILE A 104 -11.40 -4.71 -6.28
CA ILE A 104 -11.28 -5.86 -5.39
C ILE A 104 -12.40 -5.93 -4.37
N LYS A 105 -12.84 -7.15 -4.06
CA LYS A 105 -13.61 -7.40 -2.84
C LYS A 105 -12.66 -7.21 -1.64
N PRO A 106 -12.86 -6.19 -0.80
CA PRO A 106 -11.91 -5.87 0.25
C PRO A 106 -11.91 -6.99 1.30
N LYS A 107 -10.71 -7.44 1.66
CA LYS A 107 -10.48 -8.38 2.77
C LYS A 107 -9.47 -7.74 3.71
N ILE A 108 -9.72 -7.84 5.01
CA ILE A 108 -8.81 -7.33 6.02
C ILE A 108 -7.77 -8.40 6.34
N GLU A 109 -6.52 -8.06 6.12
CA GLU A 109 -5.37 -8.78 6.63
C GLU A 109 -4.85 -8.06 7.87
N ASN A 110 -4.73 -8.78 8.99
CA ASN A 110 -4.25 -8.22 10.25
C ASN A 110 -2.80 -8.62 10.50
N TYR A 111 -1.94 -7.63 10.70
CA TYR A 111 -0.55 -7.84 11.08
C TYR A 111 -0.25 -7.02 12.33
N ASN A 112 -0.07 -7.71 13.46
CA ASN A 112 0.25 -7.09 14.75
C ASN A 112 -0.73 -5.97 15.15
N GLY A 113 -2.03 -6.19 14.93
CA GLY A 113 -3.06 -5.20 15.26
C GLY A 113 -3.23 -4.06 14.26
N ASN A 114 -2.48 -4.06 13.16
CA ASN A 114 -2.69 -3.18 12.01
C ASN A 114 -3.55 -3.88 10.96
N ASN A 115 -4.54 -3.16 10.42
CA ASN A 115 -5.44 -3.70 9.39
C ASN A 115 -5.04 -3.20 8.01
N PHE A 116 -4.99 -4.12 7.06
CA PHE A 116 -4.63 -3.83 5.68
C PHE A 116 -5.63 -4.43 4.70
N ILE A 117 -5.78 -3.75 3.57
CA ILE A 117 -6.33 -4.33 2.34
C ILE A 117 -5.18 -4.37 1.34
N ILE A 118 -4.89 -5.54 0.78
CA ILE A 118 -3.73 -5.75 -0.09
C ILE A 118 -4.19 -6.21 -1.46
N ARG A 119 -3.65 -5.56 -2.50
CA ARG A 119 -3.86 -5.94 -3.90
C ARG A 119 -2.52 -6.07 -4.62
N GLU A 120 -2.21 -7.28 -5.03
CA GLU A 120 -1.05 -7.57 -5.88
C GLU A 120 -1.30 -7.11 -7.32
N PHE A 121 -0.31 -6.59 -8.02
CA PHE A 121 -0.41 -6.29 -9.45
C PHE A 121 0.93 -6.52 -10.16
N ARG A 122 0.85 -6.94 -11.42
CA ARG A 122 2.00 -7.23 -12.30
C ARG A 122 1.90 -6.34 -13.51
N GLN A 123 2.43 -5.13 -13.40
CA GLN A 123 2.58 -4.25 -14.55
C GLN A 123 3.94 -3.57 -14.52
N PRO A 124 4.60 -3.37 -15.68
CA PRO A 124 5.88 -2.70 -15.78
C PRO A 124 5.71 -1.17 -15.67
N VAL A 125 5.12 -0.70 -14.56
CA VAL A 125 4.86 0.72 -14.31
C VAL A 125 5.82 1.19 -13.24
N LYS A 126 6.42 2.37 -13.43
CA LYS A 126 7.28 3.02 -12.44
C LYS A 126 6.59 4.20 -11.75
N GLU A 127 5.52 4.69 -12.35
CA GLU A 127 4.78 5.85 -11.87
C GLU A 127 3.33 5.83 -12.33
N PHE A 128 2.44 6.32 -11.46
CA PHE A 128 1.03 6.55 -11.78
C PHE A 128 0.74 8.04 -11.69
N ASP A 129 0.00 8.57 -12.68
CA ASP A 129 -0.49 9.96 -12.62
C ASP A 129 -1.49 10.11 -11.48
N SER A 130 -2.42 9.15 -11.35
CA SER A 130 -3.35 9.11 -10.23
C SER A 130 -3.96 7.73 -10.01
N ILE A 131 -4.35 7.45 -8.77
CA ILE A 131 -5.22 6.35 -8.40
C ILE A 131 -6.47 6.92 -7.73
N ILE A 132 -7.63 6.46 -8.16
CA ILE A 132 -8.92 6.82 -7.58
C ILE A 132 -9.50 5.58 -6.92
N PHE A 133 -9.76 5.68 -5.62
CA PHE A 133 -10.45 4.69 -4.84
C PHE A 133 -11.89 5.11 -4.61
N PHE A 134 -12.82 4.16 -4.65
CA PHE A 134 -14.23 4.39 -4.36
C PHE A 134 -14.93 3.09 -3.96
N LEU A 135 -16.10 3.18 -3.33
CA LEU A 135 -16.92 2.01 -3.02
C LEU A 135 -18.10 1.90 -3.99
N TYR A 136 -18.50 0.68 -4.31
CA TYR A 136 -19.75 0.40 -5.01
C TYR A 136 -20.35 -0.93 -4.53
N ASP A 137 -21.66 -1.11 -4.70
CA ASP A 137 -22.38 -2.31 -4.26
C ASP A 137 -22.06 -3.52 -5.16
N ASN A 138 -21.91 -4.70 -4.56
CA ASN A 138 -21.59 -5.94 -5.26
C ASN A 138 -22.75 -6.49 -6.09
N ASP A 139 -23.99 -6.36 -5.59
CA ASP A 139 -25.12 -7.08 -6.16
C ASP A 139 -25.70 -6.35 -7.38
N LEU A 140 -25.55 -5.02 -7.42
CA LEU A 140 -26.00 -4.15 -8.50
C LEU A 140 -25.07 -2.93 -8.59
N TYR A 141 -24.47 -2.67 -9.75
CA TYR A 141 -23.73 -1.42 -9.97
C TYR A 141 -24.70 -0.22 -9.92
N ARG A 142 -24.92 0.32 -8.72
CA ARG A 142 -25.79 1.47 -8.44
C ARG A 142 -25.01 2.79 -8.41
N GLY A 143 -23.77 2.78 -8.91
CA GLY A 143 -22.85 3.90 -8.85
C GLY A 143 -22.00 3.88 -7.59
N ILE A 144 -21.34 5.02 -7.35
CA ILE A 144 -20.35 5.17 -6.28
C ILE A 144 -21.06 5.49 -4.96
N ILE A 145 -20.63 4.83 -3.91
CA ILE A 145 -21.09 5.00 -2.54
C ILE A 145 -20.06 5.85 -1.78
N GLY A 146 -20.54 6.93 -1.18
CA GLY A 146 -19.71 7.83 -0.37
C GLY A 146 -18.71 8.65 -1.18
N ASN A 147 -17.56 8.94 -0.57
CA ASN A 147 -16.53 9.77 -1.16
C ASN A 147 -15.59 8.97 -2.06
N ARG A 148 -15.00 9.66 -3.05
CA ARG A 148 -13.84 9.15 -3.78
C ARG A 148 -12.56 9.63 -3.09
N ILE A 149 -11.58 8.76 -2.96
CA ILE A 149 -10.25 9.10 -2.47
C ILE A 149 -9.32 9.14 -3.68
N VAL A 150 -8.66 10.28 -3.92
CA VAL A 150 -7.81 10.49 -5.10
C VAL A 150 -6.38 10.75 -4.66
N ILE A 151 -5.47 9.89 -5.10
CA ILE A 151 -4.03 10.03 -4.87
C ILE A 151 -3.37 10.34 -6.21
N ARG A 152 -2.47 11.33 -6.26
CA ARG A 152 -1.83 11.81 -7.50
C ARG A 152 -0.31 11.76 -7.41
N ASN A 153 0.36 11.70 -8.55
CA ASN A 153 1.83 11.78 -8.66
C ASN A 153 2.51 10.69 -7.82
N ILE A 154 2.20 9.44 -8.12
CA ILE A 154 2.71 8.28 -7.37
C ILE A 154 3.94 7.76 -8.08
N LYS A 155 5.02 7.55 -7.32
CA LYS A 155 6.25 6.90 -7.78
C LYS A 155 6.41 5.59 -7.02
N LEU A 156 6.77 4.54 -7.75
CA LEU A 156 7.04 3.20 -7.23
C LEU A 156 8.53 3.00 -6.97
#